data_AF-A0A8C6UZD4-F1
#
_entry.id   AF-A0A8C6UZD4-F1
#
_cell.length_a   1.000
_cell.length_b   1.000
_cell.length_c   1.000
_cell.angle_alpha   90.00
_cell.angle_beta   90.00
_cell.angle_gamma   90.00
#
_symmetry.space_group_name_H-M   'P 1'
#
loop_
_entity.id
_entity.type
_entity.pdbx_description
1 polymer ?
#
loop_
_entity_poly.entity_id
_entity_poly.type
_entity_poly.pdbx_seq_one_letter_code
_entity_poly.pdbx_strand_id
1 'polypeptide(L)'
;MSELLGRQDCIESLRKDLVDLQGAILDFPDKLSCNLDMVALLDRYDFIDGEDTFNQHSHIVLLELVIDRLLLLLQSFNVFVEQLENAFKKTLTQESGFVSLGLVVRNYWNNLITICDETLTLSSVPPSLNSSNGSNCSSAKSSTSSLSSWPQHHVVQSPTQINISIPKVDIQNVGSQTFESCLIPCDACYQTQSVLGKTGGALIELFQSEGLPSSLQPLSDAVLDTVELGQMTAADVIQWGAEEYKDMRRLGKHLQDVRGTVAPLKAKIEAVEKERDKFKSDMSKLQKELKEKVENYQATSVQLEFSLQKAQRSAKETEQRLQEEQQKTKKGADSCVKLEKDKETLKAKISNLTNAVTELKQHIKDCTERERLLVAFPDLNPPPLGNIYGIYRLMMLSSFKGTGNVILDMEKQVQANCIRIRVLEQENSTLRGSLEKLRERTQPRDTLHLNSSAAKTRSNSSTGAFSPGQSNK
;
A
#
# COMPACT_ATOMS: atom_id res chain seq x y z
N MET A 1 1.00 3.90 9.43
CA MET A 1 -0.11 2.93 9.58
C MET A 1 -0.71 2.92 10.99
N SER A 2 -0.02 3.38 12.02
CA SER A 2 -0.52 3.35 13.41
C SER A 2 -1.60 4.38 13.77
N GLU A 3 -1.89 5.37 12.91
CA GLU A 3 -2.85 6.46 13.20
C GLU A 3 -4.33 6.07 12.98
N LEU A 4 -4.61 4.91 12.38
CA LEU A 4 -5.97 4.42 12.12
C LEU A 4 -6.43 3.31 13.09
N LEU A 5 -5.51 2.73 13.86
CA LEU A 5 -5.81 1.65 14.80
C LEU A 5 -6.56 2.19 16.03
N GLY A 6 -7.70 1.59 16.34
CA GLY A 6 -8.51 1.96 17.51
C GLY A 6 -9.42 3.19 17.36
N ARG A 7 -9.58 3.75 16.15
CA ARG A 7 -10.56 4.82 15.94
C ARG A 7 -12.00 4.29 16.02
N GLN A 8 -12.89 5.09 16.60
CA GLN A 8 -14.31 4.77 16.77
C GLN A 8 -15.01 4.42 15.45
N ASP A 9 -14.81 5.24 14.41
CA ASP A 9 -15.40 5.05 13.08
C ASP A 9 -15.01 3.70 12.44
N CYS A 10 -13.76 3.27 12.61
CA CYS A 10 -13.30 1.98 12.13
C CYS A 10 -13.92 0.82 12.92
N ILE A 11 -13.99 0.93 14.25
CA ILE A 11 -14.58 -0.11 15.11
C ILE A 11 -16.07 -0.27 14.79
N GLU A 12 -16.82 0.84 14.69
CA GLU A 12 -18.24 0.81 14.31
C GLU A 12 -18.46 0.18 12.93
N SER A 13 -17.61 0.47 11.95
CA SER A 13 -17.66 -0.16 10.63
C SER A 13 -17.44 -1.67 10.71
N LEU A 14 -16.40 -2.12 11.42
CA LEU A 14 -16.09 -3.56 11.58
C LEU A 14 -17.24 -4.30 12.27
N ARG A 15 -17.88 -3.71 13.27
CA ARG A 15 -19.05 -4.29 13.93
C ARG A 15 -20.20 -4.48 12.94
N LYS A 16 -20.46 -3.50 12.08
CA LYS A 16 -21.50 -3.61 11.05
C LYS A 16 -21.18 -4.70 10.05
N ASP A 17 -19.95 -4.75 9.55
CA ASP A 17 -19.51 -5.78 8.62
C ASP A 17 -19.66 -7.18 9.21
N LEU A 18 -19.37 -7.36 10.50
CA LEU A 18 -19.58 -8.62 11.22
C LEU A 18 -21.06 -9.02 11.31
N VAL A 19 -21.96 -8.08 11.54
CA VAL A 19 -23.41 -8.35 11.56
C VAL A 19 -23.90 -8.78 10.17
N ASP A 20 -23.47 -8.06 9.13
CA ASP A 20 -23.84 -8.37 7.74
C ASP A 20 -23.30 -9.76 7.32
N LEU A 21 -22.05 -10.06 7.65
CA LEU A 21 -21.44 -11.37 7.39
C LEU A 21 -22.13 -12.50 8.16
N GLN A 22 -22.44 -12.28 9.44
CA GLN A 22 -23.17 -13.27 10.24
C GLN A 22 -24.57 -13.52 9.67
N GLY A 23 -25.23 -12.50 9.13
CA GLY A 23 -26.49 -12.62 8.39
C GLY A 23 -26.35 -13.52 7.15
N ALA A 24 -25.34 -13.24 6.31
CA ALA A 24 -25.09 -14.03 5.10
C ALA A 24 -24.72 -15.50 5.41
N ILE A 25 -24.00 -15.75 6.49
CA ILE A 25 -23.61 -17.11 6.91
C ILE A 25 -24.84 -17.94 7.36
N LEU A 26 -25.82 -17.30 8.02
CA LEU A 26 -27.04 -17.97 8.50
C LEU A 26 -27.94 -18.51 7.39
N ASP A 27 -27.80 -18.01 6.16
CA ASP A 27 -28.54 -18.49 4.98
C ASP A 27 -28.02 -19.84 4.46
N PHE A 28 -26.90 -20.36 4.99
CA PHE A 28 -26.34 -21.66 4.61
C PHE A 28 -26.82 -22.82 5.53
N PRO A 29 -27.03 -24.02 4.97
CA PRO A 29 -27.65 -25.15 5.69
C PRO A 29 -26.79 -25.77 6.80
N ASP A 30 -25.47 -25.55 6.82
CA ASP A 30 -24.57 -26.10 7.84
C ASP A 30 -24.53 -25.24 9.11
N LYS A 31 -25.50 -25.49 10.00
CA LYS A 31 -25.75 -24.66 11.19
C LYS A 31 -24.77 -24.89 12.35
N LEU A 32 -23.93 -25.93 12.32
CA LEU A 32 -23.07 -26.27 13.46
C LEU A 32 -21.83 -25.36 13.55
N SER A 33 -21.27 -24.94 12.41
CA SER A 33 -20.12 -24.02 12.35
C SER A 33 -20.49 -22.54 12.56
N CYS A 34 -21.79 -22.21 12.56
CA CYS A 34 -22.30 -20.85 12.64
C CYS A 34 -22.60 -20.36 14.07
N ASN A 35 -22.52 -21.25 15.07
CA ASN A 35 -22.88 -20.95 16.46
C ASN A 35 -21.77 -20.17 17.18
N LEU A 36 -21.75 -18.86 16.98
CA LEU A 36 -20.98 -17.93 17.79
C LEU A 36 -21.93 -16.87 18.34
N ASP A 37 -21.81 -16.55 19.63
CA ASP A 37 -22.58 -15.48 20.25
C ASP A 37 -22.04 -14.12 19.80
N MET A 38 -22.53 -13.67 18.64
CA MET A 38 -22.08 -12.43 18.02
C MET A 38 -22.43 -11.21 18.88
N VAL A 39 -23.55 -11.26 19.59
CA VAL A 39 -24.01 -10.17 20.45
C VAL A 39 -23.03 -9.97 21.61
N ALA A 40 -22.69 -11.05 22.33
CA ALA A 40 -21.75 -10.97 23.44
C ALA A 40 -20.33 -10.52 23.03
N LEU A 41 -19.88 -10.92 21.83
CA LEU A 41 -18.57 -10.53 21.31
C LEU A 41 -18.52 -9.06 20.89
N LEU A 42 -19.54 -8.59 20.17
CA LEU A 42 -19.61 -7.18 19.79
C LEU A 42 -19.72 -6.30 21.03
N ASP A 43 -20.54 -6.67 22.02
CA ASP A 43 -20.63 -5.90 23.28
C ASP A 43 -19.30 -5.88 24.05
N ARG A 44 -18.54 -6.98 24.05
CA ARG A 44 -17.25 -7.06 24.73
C ARG A 44 -16.16 -6.20 24.10
N TYR A 45 -16.18 -6.03 22.78
CA TYR A 45 -15.15 -5.30 22.03
C TYR A 45 -15.66 -3.97 21.47
N ASP A 46 -16.53 -3.30 22.22
CA ASP A 46 -17.02 -1.97 21.85
C ASP A 46 -15.99 -0.87 22.04
N PHE A 47 -16.21 0.26 21.38
CA PHE A 47 -15.37 1.44 21.55
C PHE A 47 -15.59 2.06 22.94
N ILE A 48 -14.48 2.40 23.61
CA ILE A 48 -14.49 3.06 24.92
C ILE A 48 -13.71 4.38 24.85
N ASP A 49 -14.36 5.49 25.15
CA ASP A 49 -13.73 6.81 25.16
C ASP A 49 -12.55 6.88 26.14
N GLY A 50 -11.38 7.28 25.62
CA GLY A 50 -10.17 7.49 26.41
C GLY A 50 -9.30 6.24 26.66
N GLU A 51 -9.70 5.07 26.16
CA GLU A 51 -8.91 3.84 26.29
C GLU A 51 -8.25 3.40 24.97
N ASP A 52 -7.26 4.16 24.50
CA ASP A 52 -6.61 3.92 23.20
C ASP A 52 -6.04 2.50 23.03
N THR A 53 -5.42 1.95 24.08
CA THR A 53 -4.82 0.60 24.03
C THR A 53 -5.88 -0.50 23.92
N PHE A 54 -7.00 -0.35 24.62
CA PHE A 54 -8.14 -1.27 24.52
C PHE A 54 -8.79 -1.15 23.15
N ASN A 55 -9.02 0.07 22.66
CA ASN A 55 -9.62 0.29 21.35
C ASN A 55 -8.76 -0.29 20.21
N GLN A 56 -7.43 -0.17 20.31
CA GLN A 56 -6.52 -0.82 19.36
C GLN A 56 -6.66 -2.35 19.40
N HIS A 57 -6.79 -2.93 20.60
CA HIS A 57 -7.02 -4.37 20.76
C HIS A 57 -8.39 -4.78 20.19
N SER A 58 -9.47 -4.07 20.51
CA SER A 58 -10.81 -4.29 19.97
C SER A 58 -10.82 -4.22 18.44
N HIS A 59 -10.16 -3.23 17.84
CA HIS A 59 -10.03 -3.12 16.39
C HIS A 59 -9.38 -4.39 15.79
N ILE A 60 -8.25 -4.85 16.36
CA ILE A 60 -7.54 -6.03 15.86
C ILE A 60 -8.42 -7.28 15.99
N VAL A 61 -9.05 -7.49 17.14
CA VAL A 61 -9.91 -8.66 17.38
C VAL A 61 -11.11 -8.67 16.44
N LEU A 62 -11.78 -7.53 16.26
CA LEU A 62 -12.90 -7.42 15.32
C LEU A 62 -12.46 -7.66 13.87
N LEU A 63 -11.27 -7.20 13.48
CA LEU A 63 -10.72 -7.44 12.15
C LEU A 63 -10.38 -8.93 11.93
N GLU A 64 -9.76 -9.58 12.91
CA GLU A 64 -9.51 -11.03 12.86
C GLU A 64 -10.82 -11.82 12.76
N LEU A 65 -11.86 -11.37 13.46
CA LEU A 65 -13.17 -11.99 13.42
C LEU A 65 -13.85 -11.80 12.06
N VAL A 66 -13.70 -10.63 11.41
CA VAL A 66 -14.18 -10.40 10.03
C VAL A 66 -13.50 -11.38 9.08
N ILE A 67 -12.18 -11.57 9.21
CA ILE A 67 -11.42 -12.51 8.40
C ILE A 67 -11.94 -13.94 8.63
N ASP A 68 -12.07 -14.38 9.89
CA ASP A 68 -12.63 -15.70 10.22
C ASP A 68 -14.01 -15.92 9.57
N ARG A 69 -14.91 -14.94 9.68
CA ARG A 69 -16.26 -15.04 9.10
C ARG A 69 -16.26 -15.06 7.58
N LEU A 70 -15.44 -14.25 6.92
CA LEU A 70 -15.29 -14.29 5.46
C LEU A 70 -14.77 -15.64 4.99
N LEU A 71 -13.82 -16.23 5.72
CA LEU A 71 -13.29 -17.56 5.40
C LEU A 71 -14.36 -18.63 5.57
N LEU A 72 -15.16 -18.57 6.64
CA LEU A 72 -16.27 -19.47 6.86
C LEU A 72 -17.33 -19.36 5.74
N LEU A 73 -17.67 -18.13 5.33
CA LEU A 73 -18.61 -17.87 4.23
C LEU A 73 -18.11 -18.44 2.89
N LEU A 74 -16.82 -18.29 2.60
CA LEU A 74 -16.21 -18.87 1.40
C LEU A 74 -16.23 -20.41 1.42
N GLN A 75 -15.96 -21.00 2.58
CA GLN A 75 -16.02 -22.45 2.76
C GLN A 75 -17.45 -22.98 2.65
N SER A 76 -18.42 -22.32 3.29
CA SER A 76 -19.84 -22.72 3.25
C SER A 76 -20.41 -22.62 1.83
N PHE A 77 -20.07 -21.56 1.10
CA PHE A 77 -20.45 -21.44 -0.31
C PHE A 77 -19.84 -22.54 -1.17
N ASN A 78 -18.56 -22.87 -0.97
CA ASN A 78 -17.93 -23.94 -1.73
C ASN A 78 -18.62 -25.29 -1.51
N VAL A 79 -18.92 -25.63 -0.25
CA VAL A 79 -19.67 -26.85 0.10
C VAL A 79 -21.09 -26.82 -0.48
N PHE A 80 -21.76 -25.65 -0.48
CA PHE A 80 -23.08 -25.49 -1.07
C PHE A 80 -23.09 -25.73 -2.58
N VAL A 81 -22.09 -25.21 -3.31
CA VAL A 81 -21.98 -25.46 -4.75
C VAL A 81 -21.65 -26.92 -5.04
N GLU A 82 -20.74 -27.54 -4.28
CA GLU A 82 -20.46 -28.98 -4.39
C GLU A 82 -21.72 -29.82 -4.12
N GLN A 83 -22.58 -29.41 -3.19
CA GLN A 83 -23.88 -30.06 -2.96
C GLN A 83 -24.88 -29.85 -4.11
N LEU A 84 -24.91 -28.67 -4.73
CA LEU A 84 -25.73 -28.40 -5.93
C LEU A 84 -25.27 -29.23 -7.14
N GLU A 85 -23.96 -29.33 -7.37
CA GLU A 85 -23.40 -30.15 -8.45
C GLU A 85 -23.65 -31.65 -8.22
N ASN A 86 -23.55 -32.12 -6.98
CA ASN A 86 -23.86 -33.50 -6.59
C ASN A 86 -25.37 -33.81 -6.63
N ALA A 87 -26.25 -32.82 -6.41
CA ALA A 87 -27.68 -32.97 -6.64
C ALA A 87 -28.01 -33.16 -8.13
N PHE A 88 -27.18 -32.63 -9.04
CA PHE A 88 -27.25 -32.86 -10.48
C PHE A 88 -26.54 -34.15 -10.94
N LYS A 89 -25.53 -34.64 -10.21
CA LYS A 89 -24.76 -35.85 -10.54
C LYS A 89 -24.82 -36.88 -9.42
N LYS A 90 -25.72 -37.85 -9.58
CA LYS A 90 -25.77 -39.04 -8.72
C LYS A 90 -24.58 -39.97 -9.04
N THR A 91 -23.40 -39.83 -8.40
CA THR A 91 -22.40 -40.91 -8.13
C THR A 91 -21.30 -40.40 -7.18
N LEU A 92 -20.85 -41.25 -6.24
CA LEU A 92 -19.73 -41.14 -5.28
C LEU A 92 -18.53 -40.28 -5.77
N THR A 93 -17.82 -39.53 -4.93
CA THR A 93 -16.90 -40.05 -3.90
C THR A 93 -16.54 -38.93 -2.91
N GLN A 94 -16.64 -39.21 -1.61
CA GLN A 94 -16.31 -38.31 -0.51
C GLN A 94 -14.85 -38.55 -0.10
N GLU A 95 -13.95 -37.61 -0.40
CA GLU A 95 -12.64 -37.51 0.26
C GLU A 95 -12.54 -36.15 0.95
N SER A 96 -12.69 -36.17 2.28
CA SER A 96 -12.44 -35.01 3.13
C SER A 96 -10.94 -34.86 3.37
N GLY A 97 -10.27 -34.15 2.46
CA GLY A 97 -8.94 -33.60 2.71
C GLY A 97 -9.06 -32.13 3.10
N PHE A 98 -8.22 -31.66 4.02
CA PHE A 98 -8.09 -30.23 4.34
C PHE A 98 -7.75 -29.46 3.05
N VAL A 99 -8.75 -28.80 2.49
CA VAL A 99 -8.60 -27.99 1.27
C VAL A 99 -7.84 -26.72 1.66
N SER A 100 -6.73 -26.45 0.97
CA SER A 100 -5.96 -25.23 1.22
C SER A 100 -6.82 -24.00 0.93
N LEU A 101 -6.63 -22.92 1.70
CA LEU A 101 -7.43 -21.71 1.55
C LEU A 101 -7.41 -21.15 0.11
N GLY A 102 -6.25 -21.23 -0.56
CA GLY A 102 -6.12 -20.83 -1.95
C GLY A 102 -6.96 -21.67 -2.91
N LEU A 103 -7.19 -22.95 -2.60
CA LEU A 103 -8.03 -23.84 -3.40
C LEU A 103 -9.52 -23.56 -3.16
N VAL A 104 -9.94 -23.28 -1.92
CA VAL A 104 -11.32 -22.84 -1.60
C VAL A 104 -11.68 -21.55 -2.34
N VAL A 105 -10.80 -20.54 -2.28
CA VAL A 105 -11.00 -19.26 -2.96
C VAL A 105 -11.06 -19.45 -4.48
N ARG A 106 -10.15 -20.25 -5.04
CA ARG A 106 -10.15 -20.53 -6.49
C ARG A 106 -11.43 -21.26 -6.92
N ASN A 107 -11.90 -22.22 -6.13
CA ASN A 107 -13.12 -22.96 -6.43
C ASN A 107 -14.35 -22.06 -6.32
N TYR A 108 -14.42 -21.21 -5.28
CA TYR A 108 -15.43 -20.15 -5.16
C TYR A 108 -15.52 -19.28 -6.42
N TRP A 109 -14.39 -18.73 -6.87
CA TRP A 109 -14.35 -17.86 -8.04
C TRP A 109 -14.76 -18.59 -9.32
N ASN A 110 -14.28 -19.82 -9.52
CA ASN A 110 -14.67 -20.64 -10.67
C ASN A 110 -16.18 -20.93 -10.65
N ASN A 111 -16.71 -21.33 -9.50
CA ASN A 111 -18.13 -21.65 -9.31
C ASN A 111 -19.03 -20.43 -9.52
N LEU A 112 -18.62 -19.25 -9.03
CA LEU A 112 -19.34 -18.01 -9.24
C LEU A 112 -19.38 -17.62 -10.73
N ILE A 113 -18.29 -17.85 -11.47
CA ILE A 113 -18.25 -17.63 -12.92
C ILE A 113 -19.18 -18.62 -13.64
N THR A 114 -19.13 -19.91 -13.29
CA THR A 114 -20.00 -20.95 -13.88
C THR A 114 -21.48 -20.66 -13.65
N ILE A 115 -21.86 -20.31 -12.42
CA ILE A 115 -23.25 -19.97 -12.08
C ILE A 115 -23.71 -18.70 -12.81
N CYS A 116 -22.84 -17.68 -12.93
CA CYS A 116 -23.16 -16.48 -13.71
C CYS A 116 -23.36 -16.77 -15.20
N ASP A 117 -22.58 -17.68 -15.79
CA ASP A 117 -22.72 -18.10 -17.19
C ASP A 117 -23.98 -18.94 -17.42
N GLU A 118 -24.34 -19.81 -16.47
CA GLU A 118 -25.56 -20.61 -16.50
C GLU A 118 -26.83 -19.77 -16.27
N THR A 119 -26.80 -18.75 -15.39
CA THR A 119 -27.94 -17.83 -15.21
C THR A 119 -28.14 -16.90 -16.41
N LEU A 120 -27.09 -16.58 -17.17
CA LEU A 120 -27.21 -15.84 -18.43
C LEU A 120 -27.78 -16.68 -19.60
N THR A 121 -27.73 -18.01 -19.50
CA THR A 121 -28.29 -18.92 -20.51
C THR A 121 -29.70 -19.43 -20.15
N LEU A 122 -30.08 -19.46 -18.87
CA LEU A 122 -31.41 -19.89 -18.39
C LEU A 122 -32.48 -18.78 -18.28
N SER A 123 -32.19 -17.51 -18.59
CA SER A 123 -33.21 -16.44 -18.61
C SER A 123 -34.21 -16.52 -19.79
N SER A 124 -34.36 -17.68 -20.44
CA SER A 124 -35.24 -17.89 -21.60
C SER A 124 -36.38 -18.91 -21.39
N VAL A 125 -36.69 -19.31 -20.15
CA VAL A 125 -37.91 -20.13 -19.87
C VAL A 125 -38.61 -19.65 -18.58
N PRO A 126 -39.94 -19.43 -18.57
CA PRO A 126 -40.66 -18.96 -17.39
C PRO A 126 -40.88 -20.10 -16.38
N PRO A 127 -40.87 -19.83 -15.06
CA PRO A 127 -41.25 -20.83 -14.08
C PRO A 127 -42.77 -20.95 -14.04
N SER A 128 -43.27 -22.14 -14.38
CA SER A 128 -44.60 -22.59 -13.99
C SER A 128 -44.44 -23.58 -12.85
N LEU A 129 -45.04 -23.25 -11.69
CA LEU A 129 -45.95 -24.12 -10.92
C LEU A 129 -46.22 -23.53 -9.53
N ASN A 130 -47.52 -23.29 -9.30
CA ASN A 130 -48.27 -23.45 -8.06
C ASN A 130 -47.70 -22.90 -6.73
N SER A 131 -48.35 -21.85 -6.23
CA SER A 131 -48.82 -21.84 -4.84
C SER A 131 -50.14 -21.08 -4.72
N SER A 132 -51.16 -21.84 -4.33
CA SER A 132 -52.46 -21.40 -3.85
C SER A 132 -52.38 -20.81 -2.44
N ASN A 133 -52.86 -19.58 -2.26
CA ASN A 133 -53.94 -19.22 -1.32
C ASN A 133 -53.90 -17.74 -0.93
N GLY A 134 -55.08 -17.11 -1.07
CA GLY A 134 -55.63 -16.24 -0.03
C GLY A 134 -55.24 -14.76 -0.06
N SER A 135 -56.08 -13.93 -0.68
CA SER A 135 -56.88 -12.97 0.10
C SER A 135 -57.85 -12.21 -0.80
N ASN A 136 -59.13 -12.40 -0.47
CA ASN A 136 -60.25 -11.62 -0.93
C ASN A 136 -60.13 -10.17 -0.47
N CYS A 137 -60.46 -9.22 -1.33
CA CYS A 137 -61.36 -8.13 -0.95
C CYS A 137 -62.17 -7.67 -2.17
N SER A 138 -63.44 -7.99 -2.10
CA SER A 138 -64.50 -7.64 -3.03
C SER A 138 -65.16 -6.32 -2.63
N SER A 139 -66.05 -5.86 -3.52
CA SER A 139 -67.10 -4.84 -3.34
C SER A 139 -66.68 -3.41 -3.72
N ALA A 140 -67.51 -2.58 -4.38
CA ALA A 140 -68.90 -2.71 -4.83
C ALA A 140 -69.13 -1.65 -5.94
N LYS A 141 -69.83 -1.99 -7.03
CA LYS A 141 -71.23 -1.63 -7.32
C LYS A 141 -71.47 -0.13 -7.61
N SER A 142 -71.86 0.16 -8.85
CA SER A 142 -73.23 0.60 -9.22
C SER A 142 -73.32 2.13 -9.31
N SER A 143 -74.07 2.80 -10.18
CA SER A 143 -75.07 2.44 -11.18
C SER A 143 -75.41 3.73 -11.97
N THR A 144 -75.98 3.54 -13.17
CA THR A 144 -77.06 4.37 -13.77
C THR A 144 -76.87 5.89 -13.96
N SER A 145 -76.97 6.36 -15.20
CA SER A 145 -78.24 6.89 -15.72
C SER A 145 -78.10 7.39 -17.16
N SER A 146 -78.96 6.83 -18.02
CA SER A 146 -79.43 7.39 -19.27
C SER A 146 -80.09 8.75 -19.07
N LEU A 147 -79.93 9.68 -20.02
CA LEU A 147 -81.02 10.30 -20.78
C LEU A 147 -80.53 11.42 -21.73
N SER A 148 -81.03 11.32 -22.98
CA SER A 148 -81.47 12.40 -23.89
C SER A 148 -80.50 13.52 -24.31
N SER A 149 -80.23 13.64 -25.61
CA SER A 149 -81.04 14.46 -26.56
C SER A 149 -80.24 14.88 -27.80
N TRP A 150 -80.88 14.71 -28.97
CA TRP A 150 -80.58 15.33 -30.27
C TRP A 150 -80.64 16.86 -30.23
N PRO A 151 -80.01 17.63 -31.17
CA PRO A 151 -80.46 17.84 -32.57
C PRO A 151 -79.33 17.75 -33.62
N GLN A 152 -79.51 17.07 -34.76
CA GLN A 152 -80.05 17.52 -36.07
C GLN A 152 -79.14 18.41 -36.96
N HIS A 153 -78.85 17.83 -38.14
CA HIS A 153 -78.69 18.40 -39.50
C HIS A 153 -77.51 19.33 -39.88
N HIS A 154 -76.79 18.95 -40.95
CA HIS A 154 -76.66 19.64 -42.26
C HIS A 154 -75.65 18.85 -43.14
N VAL A 155 -76.12 18.00 -44.07
CA VAL A 155 -76.26 18.19 -45.53
C VAL A 155 -74.94 18.25 -46.33
N VAL A 156 -74.86 17.30 -47.25
CA VAL A 156 -73.85 16.97 -48.27
C VAL A 156 -73.95 17.90 -49.49
N GLN A 157 -72.82 18.11 -50.20
CA GLN A 157 -72.81 18.49 -51.61
C GLN A 157 -72.17 17.39 -52.47
N SER A 158 -72.87 16.98 -53.53
CA SER A 158 -72.42 16.09 -54.62
C SER A 158 -71.67 16.87 -55.72
N PRO A 159 -70.97 16.20 -56.65
CA PRO A 159 -71.58 15.85 -57.95
C PRO A 159 -71.13 14.44 -58.43
N THR A 160 -71.87 13.67 -59.23
CA THR A 160 -72.24 13.95 -60.62
C THR A 160 -73.32 12.94 -61.05
N GLN A 161 -74.30 13.44 -61.81
CA GLN A 161 -75.50 12.74 -62.25
C GLN A 161 -75.22 11.66 -63.30
N ILE A 162 -75.76 10.46 -63.09
CA ILE A 162 -76.24 9.60 -64.18
C ILE A 162 -77.75 9.48 -63.98
N ASN A 163 -78.50 10.03 -64.93
CA ASN A 163 -79.95 9.99 -64.97
C ASN A 163 -80.41 8.56 -65.31
N ILE A 164 -80.92 7.84 -64.32
CA ILE A 164 -81.79 6.68 -64.55
C ILE A 164 -83.11 7.02 -63.87
N SER A 165 -84.11 7.31 -64.71
CA SER A 165 -85.49 7.55 -64.30
C SER A 165 -86.08 6.28 -63.71
N ILE A 166 -86.15 6.17 -62.39
CA ILE A 166 -86.90 5.11 -61.71
C ILE A 166 -88.33 5.63 -61.49
N PRO A 167 -89.37 5.00 -62.06
CA PRO A 167 -90.74 5.39 -61.79
C PRO A 167 -91.06 5.13 -60.32
N LYS A 168 -91.84 6.04 -59.72
CA LYS A 168 -92.37 5.93 -58.35
C LYS A 168 -93.41 4.80 -58.34
N VAL A 169 -92.92 3.56 -58.23
CA VAL A 169 -93.75 2.38 -58.06
C VAL A 169 -94.10 2.30 -56.57
N ASP A 170 -95.40 2.30 -56.28
CA ASP A 170 -95.92 1.87 -54.98
C ASP A 170 -95.37 0.46 -54.71
N ILE A 171 -94.42 0.32 -53.78
CA ILE A 171 -93.89 -0.98 -53.38
C ILE A 171 -94.94 -1.63 -52.47
N GLN A 172 -96.02 -2.10 -53.07
CA GLN A 172 -96.84 -3.12 -52.44
C GLN A 172 -96.08 -4.44 -52.54
N ASN A 173 -95.82 -5.07 -51.38
CA ASN A 173 -95.29 -6.42 -51.31
C ASN A 173 -96.35 -7.40 -51.83
N VAL A 174 -96.42 -7.57 -53.14
CA VAL A 174 -97.22 -8.61 -53.77
C VAL A 174 -96.35 -9.85 -53.85
N GLY A 175 -96.62 -10.84 -53.01
CA GLY A 175 -95.98 -12.14 -53.09
C GLY A 175 -96.24 -12.75 -54.48
N SER A 176 -95.19 -12.83 -55.30
CA SER A 176 -95.22 -13.47 -56.62
C SER A 176 -95.05 -14.99 -56.55
N GLN A 177 -94.88 -15.54 -55.34
CA GLN A 177 -94.78 -16.97 -55.07
C GLN A 177 -96.16 -17.58 -54.83
N THR A 178 -96.48 -18.66 -55.53
CA THR A 178 -97.60 -19.56 -55.19
C THR A 178 -97.30 -20.30 -53.88
N PHE A 179 -98.32 -20.78 -53.15
CA PHE A 179 -98.17 -21.53 -51.88
C PHE A 179 -97.23 -22.76 -51.98
N GLU A 180 -97.04 -23.32 -53.18
CA GLU A 180 -96.07 -24.40 -53.40
C GLU A 180 -94.62 -23.92 -53.56
N SER A 181 -94.40 -22.65 -53.96
CA SER A 181 -93.06 -22.06 -54.18
C SER A 181 -92.53 -21.25 -52.98
N CYS A 182 -93.33 -21.06 -51.92
CA CYS A 182 -92.91 -20.35 -50.71
C CYS A 182 -92.14 -21.24 -49.71
N LEU A 183 -92.08 -22.55 -49.95
CA LEU A 183 -91.44 -23.51 -49.05
C LEU A 183 -89.93 -23.68 -49.32
N ILE A 184 -89.40 -23.07 -50.40
CA ILE A 184 -87.98 -23.14 -50.76
C ILE A 184 -87.53 -21.73 -51.20
N PRO A 185 -86.38 -21.23 -50.72
CA PRO A 185 -85.84 -19.94 -51.18
C PRO A 185 -85.59 -19.97 -52.69
N CYS A 186 -85.79 -18.83 -53.37
CA CYS A 186 -85.34 -18.70 -54.74
C CYS A 186 -83.81 -18.81 -54.80
N ASP A 187 -83.25 -19.13 -55.98
CA ASP A 187 -81.80 -19.32 -56.15
C ASP A 187 -81.00 -18.11 -55.63
N ALA A 188 -81.42 -16.88 -55.92
CA ALA A 188 -80.76 -15.68 -55.40
C ALA A 188 -80.75 -15.59 -53.86
N CYS A 189 -81.86 -15.93 -53.20
CA CYS A 189 -81.94 -15.97 -51.74
C CYS A 189 -81.08 -17.10 -51.16
N TYR A 190 -81.09 -18.28 -51.79
CA TYR A 190 -80.24 -19.40 -51.39
C TYR A 190 -78.75 -19.05 -51.48
N GLN A 191 -78.32 -18.46 -52.60
CA GLN A 191 -76.93 -18.01 -52.76
C GLN A 191 -76.55 -16.95 -51.73
N THR A 192 -77.46 -16.00 -51.43
CA THR A 192 -77.22 -14.97 -50.40
C THR A 192 -77.06 -15.59 -49.01
N GLN A 193 -77.92 -16.53 -48.62
CA GLN A 193 -77.82 -17.25 -47.34
C GLN A 193 -76.53 -18.09 -47.27
N SER A 194 -76.15 -18.75 -48.37
CA SER A 194 -74.90 -19.52 -48.44
C SER A 194 -73.67 -18.65 -48.24
N VAL A 195 -73.63 -17.47 -48.86
CA VAL A 195 -72.53 -16.50 -48.67
C VAL A 195 -72.48 -16.03 -47.22
N LEU A 196 -73.64 -15.68 -46.65
CA LEU A 196 -73.76 -15.19 -45.29
C LEU A 196 -73.28 -16.22 -44.25
N GLY A 197 -73.66 -17.48 -44.44
CA GLY A 197 -73.18 -18.59 -43.61
C GLY A 197 -71.66 -18.79 -43.71
N LYS A 198 -71.10 -18.72 -44.92
CA LYS A 198 -69.64 -18.84 -45.14
C LYS A 198 -68.86 -17.67 -44.53
N THR A 199 -69.32 -16.43 -44.71
CA THR A 199 -68.64 -15.25 -44.15
C THR A 199 -68.75 -15.23 -42.63
N GLY A 200 -69.91 -15.58 -42.08
CA GLY A 200 -70.09 -15.70 -40.64
C GLY A 200 -69.25 -16.83 -40.03
N GLY A 201 -69.19 -17.99 -40.68
CA GLY A 201 -68.31 -19.10 -40.27
C GLY A 201 -66.84 -18.71 -40.23
N ALA A 202 -66.34 -18.05 -41.28
CA ALA A 202 -64.97 -17.54 -41.31
C ALA A 202 -64.72 -16.48 -40.22
N LEU A 203 -65.71 -15.64 -39.92
CA LEU A 203 -65.61 -14.63 -38.86
C LEU A 203 -65.57 -15.29 -37.47
N ILE A 204 -66.37 -16.33 -37.26
CA ILE A 204 -66.35 -17.15 -36.04
C ILE A 204 -64.97 -17.78 -35.84
N GLU A 205 -64.42 -18.43 -36.87
CA GLU A 205 -63.08 -19.04 -36.82
C GLU A 205 -61.99 -18.01 -36.48
N LEU A 206 -62.06 -16.81 -37.07
CA LEU A 206 -61.15 -15.72 -36.76
C LEU A 206 -61.27 -15.26 -35.30
N PHE A 207 -62.48 -15.15 -34.77
CA PHE A 207 -62.69 -14.80 -33.37
C PHE A 207 -62.12 -15.87 -32.44
N GLN A 208 -62.30 -17.15 -32.76
CA GLN A 208 -61.71 -18.26 -32.02
C GLN A 208 -60.18 -18.22 -32.06
N SER A 209 -59.55 -17.95 -33.21
CA SER A 209 -58.09 -17.88 -33.34
C SER A 209 -57.48 -16.71 -32.56
N GLU A 210 -58.21 -15.60 -32.46
CA GLU A 210 -57.81 -14.42 -31.68
C GLU A 210 -58.23 -14.51 -30.20
N GLY A 211 -58.86 -15.61 -29.77
CA GLY A 211 -59.33 -15.81 -28.38
C GLY A 211 -60.48 -14.88 -27.97
N LEU A 212 -61.26 -14.39 -28.94
CA LEU A 212 -62.38 -13.49 -28.75
C LEU A 212 -63.72 -14.25 -28.83
N PRO A 213 -64.75 -13.86 -28.05
CA PRO A 213 -66.07 -14.43 -28.16
C PRO A 213 -66.86 -13.84 -29.33
N SER A 214 -67.31 -14.70 -30.25
CA SER A 214 -68.20 -14.31 -31.36
C SER A 214 -69.66 -14.30 -30.93
N SER A 215 -70.39 -13.26 -31.31
CA SER A 215 -71.84 -13.16 -31.13
C SER A 215 -72.61 -13.96 -32.18
N LEU A 216 -71.97 -14.27 -33.33
CA LEU A 216 -72.50 -15.15 -34.37
C LEU A 216 -72.45 -16.63 -34.00
N GLN A 217 -71.53 -17.06 -33.14
CA GLN A 217 -71.36 -18.48 -32.79
C GLN A 217 -72.68 -19.14 -32.35
N PRO A 218 -73.45 -18.60 -31.39
CA PRO A 218 -74.69 -19.25 -30.96
C PRO A 218 -75.78 -19.25 -32.03
N LEU A 219 -75.77 -18.27 -32.94
CA LEU A 219 -76.70 -18.18 -34.06
C LEU A 219 -76.36 -19.19 -35.16
N SER A 220 -75.06 -19.38 -35.42
CA SER A 220 -74.55 -20.41 -36.33
C SER A 220 -74.95 -21.80 -35.87
N ASP A 221 -74.78 -22.10 -34.59
CA ASP A 221 -75.15 -23.39 -34.00
C ASP A 221 -76.67 -23.62 -34.11
N ALA A 222 -77.48 -22.61 -33.80
CA ALA A 222 -78.95 -22.70 -33.89
C ALA A 222 -79.48 -22.88 -35.33
N VAL A 223 -78.88 -22.21 -36.32
CA VAL A 223 -79.26 -22.33 -37.75
C VAL A 223 -78.84 -23.69 -38.33
N LEU A 224 -77.75 -24.28 -37.84
CA LEU A 224 -77.34 -25.65 -38.19
C LEU A 224 -78.32 -26.71 -37.63
N ASP A 225 -78.85 -26.48 -36.43
CA ASP A 225 -79.74 -27.41 -35.72
C ASP A 225 -81.19 -27.41 -36.27
N THR A 226 -81.62 -26.32 -36.92
CA THR A 226 -82.96 -26.23 -37.54
C THR A 226 -83.00 -26.85 -38.94
N VAL A 227 -83.31 -28.15 -38.98
CA VAL A 227 -83.85 -28.96 -40.10
C VAL A 227 -83.02 -28.96 -41.41
N GLU A 228 -82.17 -29.99 -41.56
CA GLU A 228 -81.59 -30.65 -42.77
C GLU A 228 -81.11 -29.85 -44.01
N LEU A 229 -81.35 -28.54 -44.11
CA LEU A 229 -81.06 -27.73 -45.29
C LEU A 229 -80.40 -26.37 -44.98
N GLY A 230 -80.16 -26.02 -43.70
CA GLY A 230 -79.46 -24.78 -43.32
C GLY A 230 -80.12 -23.51 -43.86
N GLN A 231 -81.44 -23.53 -44.05
CA GLN A 231 -82.19 -22.42 -44.59
C GLN A 231 -82.50 -21.41 -43.49
N MET A 232 -82.19 -20.15 -43.76
CA MET A 232 -82.44 -19.05 -42.84
C MET A 232 -83.81 -18.44 -43.13
N THR A 233 -84.61 -18.21 -42.09
CA THR A 233 -85.80 -17.35 -42.25
C THR A 233 -85.37 -15.91 -42.52
N ALA A 234 -86.30 -15.08 -42.99
CA ALA A 234 -86.01 -13.65 -43.16
C ALA A 234 -85.56 -12.98 -41.85
N ALA A 235 -86.06 -13.44 -40.70
CA ALA A 235 -85.65 -12.96 -39.38
C ALA A 235 -84.20 -13.39 -39.05
N ASP A 236 -83.85 -14.64 -39.33
CA ASP A 236 -82.48 -15.15 -39.11
C ASP A 236 -81.46 -14.42 -39.96
N VAL A 237 -81.77 -14.12 -41.23
CA VAL A 237 -80.89 -13.33 -42.12
C VAL A 237 -80.65 -11.92 -41.56
N ILE A 238 -81.70 -11.26 -41.06
CA ILE A 238 -81.58 -9.93 -40.44
C ILE A 238 -80.75 -10.00 -39.16
N GLN A 239 -81.01 -10.98 -38.30
CA GLN A 239 -80.28 -11.16 -37.05
C GLN A 239 -78.80 -11.49 -37.30
N TRP A 240 -78.53 -12.34 -38.28
CA TRP A 240 -77.17 -12.69 -38.67
C TRP A 240 -76.39 -11.47 -39.16
N GLY A 241 -76.95 -10.69 -40.08
CA GLY A 241 -76.30 -9.46 -40.53
C GLY A 241 -76.03 -8.47 -39.38
N ALA A 242 -76.90 -8.40 -38.38
CA ALA A 242 -76.72 -7.55 -37.21
C ALA A 242 -75.59 -8.06 -36.28
N GLU A 243 -75.52 -9.36 -36.02
CA GLU A 243 -74.44 -9.96 -35.20
C GLU A 243 -73.09 -9.97 -35.93
N GLU A 244 -73.08 -10.23 -37.25
CA GLU A 244 -71.88 -10.12 -38.09
C GLU A 244 -71.31 -8.71 -38.06
N TYR A 245 -72.19 -7.69 -38.16
CA TYR A 245 -71.77 -6.29 -38.05
C TYR A 245 -71.19 -5.97 -36.66
N LYS A 246 -71.79 -6.49 -35.58
CA LYS A 246 -71.28 -6.30 -34.22
C LYS A 246 -69.91 -6.93 -34.03
N ASP A 247 -69.72 -8.15 -34.51
CA ASP A 247 -68.44 -8.86 -34.44
C ASP A 247 -67.38 -8.12 -35.29
N MET A 248 -67.71 -7.68 -36.51
CA MET A 248 -66.79 -6.86 -37.33
C MET A 248 -66.37 -5.56 -36.61
N ARG A 249 -67.29 -4.89 -35.89
CA ARG A 249 -66.98 -3.69 -35.09
C ARG A 249 -66.09 -4.02 -33.89
N ARG A 250 -66.33 -5.15 -33.20
CA ARG A 250 -65.48 -5.62 -32.10
C ARG A 250 -64.07 -5.94 -32.58
N LEU A 251 -63.95 -6.63 -33.72
CA LEU A 251 -62.66 -6.93 -34.34
C LEU A 251 -61.92 -5.65 -34.73
N GLY A 252 -62.61 -4.69 -35.35
CA GLY A 252 -62.03 -3.38 -35.68
C GLY A 252 -61.48 -2.65 -34.45
N LYS A 253 -62.21 -2.69 -33.32
CA LYS A 253 -61.74 -2.13 -32.05
C LYS A 253 -60.53 -2.89 -31.51
N HIS A 254 -60.58 -4.23 -31.49
CA HIS A 254 -59.46 -5.05 -31.03
C HIS A 254 -58.18 -4.78 -31.83
N LEU A 255 -58.27 -4.73 -33.16
CA LEU A 255 -57.12 -4.40 -34.01
C LEU A 255 -56.57 -2.99 -33.75
N GLN A 256 -57.45 -2.02 -33.47
CA GLN A 256 -57.03 -0.67 -33.10
C GLN A 256 -56.29 -0.66 -31.75
N ASP A 257 -56.80 -1.38 -30.75
CA ASP A 257 -56.19 -1.48 -29.42
C ASP A 257 -54.82 -2.20 -29.49
N VAL A 258 -54.74 -3.31 -30.25
CA VAL A 258 -53.48 -4.02 -30.49
C VAL A 258 -52.46 -3.14 -31.21
N ARG A 259 -52.86 -2.42 -32.28
CA ARG A 259 -51.95 -1.47 -32.95
C ARG A 259 -51.52 -0.34 -32.01
N GLY A 260 -52.43 0.15 -31.18
CA GLY A 260 -52.20 1.19 -30.19
C GLY A 260 -51.19 0.79 -29.11
N THR A 261 -51.06 -0.50 -28.80
CA THR A 261 -50.09 -1.03 -27.82
C THR A 261 -48.77 -1.47 -28.46
N VAL A 262 -48.79 -2.04 -29.66
CA VAL A 262 -47.58 -2.50 -30.35
C VAL A 262 -46.66 -1.35 -30.73
N ALA A 263 -47.20 -0.23 -31.20
CA ALA A 263 -46.40 0.94 -31.59
C ALA A 263 -45.55 1.53 -30.43
N PRO A 264 -46.10 1.83 -29.24
CA PRO A 264 -45.30 2.32 -28.12
C PRO A 264 -44.35 1.27 -27.56
N LEU A 265 -44.68 -0.02 -27.60
CA LEU A 265 -43.76 -1.08 -27.20
C LEU A 265 -42.55 -1.16 -28.13
N LYS A 266 -42.75 -1.07 -29.44
CA LYS A 266 -41.64 -0.99 -30.42
C LYS A 266 -40.74 0.22 -30.16
N ALA A 267 -41.33 1.39 -29.90
CA ALA A 267 -40.57 2.60 -29.58
C ALA A 267 -39.77 2.45 -28.27
N LYS A 268 -40.34 1.83 -27.24
CA LYS A 268 -39.65 1.53 -25.98
C LYS A 268 -38.48 0.55 -26.18
N ILE A 269 -38.67 -0.49 -26.98
CA ILE A 269 -37.59 -1.43 -27.32
C ILE A 269 -36.44 -0.71 -28.01
N GLU A 270 -36.72 0.11 -29.03
CA GLU A 270 -35.69 0.87 -29.74
C GLU A 270 -34.95 1.86 -28.81
N ALA A 271 -35.66 2.49 -27.88
CA ALA A 271 -35.06 3.37 -26.88
C ALA A 271 -34.10 2.62 -25.94
N VAL A 272 -34.53 1.48 -25.39
CA VAL A 272 -33.70 0.65 -24.50
C VAL A 272 -32.50 0.05 -25.24
N GLU A 273 -32.66 -0.34 -26.51
CA GLU A 273 -31.56 -0.81 -27.34
C GLU A 273 -30.50 0.27 -27.56
N LYS A 274 -30.92 1.52 -27.82
CA LYS A 274 -30.00 2.66 -27.93
C LYS A 274 -29.25 2.93 -26.62
N GLU A 275 -29.94 2.84 -25.47
CA GLU A 275 -29.30 2.98 -24.16
C GLU A 275 -28.31 1.86 -23.89
N ARG A 276 -28.67 0.60 -24.17
CA ARG A 276 -27.77 -0.56 -24.09
C ARG A 276 -26.51 -0.34 -24.91
N ASP A 277 -26.66 0.11 -26.16
CA ASP A 277 -25.52 0.33 -27.05
C ASP A 277 -24.61 1.47 -26.56
N LYS A 278 -25.20 2.52 -25.99
CA LYS A 278 -24.46 3.59 -25.32
C LYS A 278 -23.68 3.06 -24.11
N PHE A 279 -24.33 2.32 -23.21
CA PHE A 279 -23.66 1.73 -22.05
C PHE A 279 -22.55 0.75 -22.47
N LYS A 280 -22.76 -0.04 -23.52
CA LYS A 280 -21.74 -0.93 -24.07
C LYS A 280 -20.53 -0.15 -24.60
N SER A 281 -20.75 0.97 -25.28
CA SER A 281 -19.68 1.87 -25.72
C SER A 281 -18.89 2.44 -24.54
N ASP A 282 -19.59 2.92 -23.52
CA ASP A 282 -18.97 3.55 -22.35
C ASP A 282 -18.22 2.53 -21.48
N MET A 283 -18.74 1.31 -21.31
CA MET A 283 -18.03 0.20 -20.66
C MET A 283 -16.73 -0.14 -21.39
N SER A 284 -16.75 -0.21 -22.73
CA SER A 284 -15.55 -0.47 -23.52
C SER A 284 -14.49 0.64 -23.37
N LYS A 285 -14.92 1.91 -23.33
CA LYS A 285 -14.01 3.05 -23.07
C LYS A 285 -13.39 2.96 -21.68
N LEU A 286 -14.20 2.77 -20.64
CA LEU A 286 -13.72 2.68 -19.26
C LEU A 286 -12.79 1.47 -19.06
N GLN A 287 -13.09 0.34 -19.68
CA GLN A 287 -12.22 -0.84 -19.65
C GLN A 287 -10.85 -0.53 -20.30
N LYS A 288 -10.84 0.20 -21.42
CA LYS A 288 -9.60 0.62 -22.08
C LYS A 288 -8.79 1.60 -21.21
N GLU A 289 -9.45 2.61 -20.63
CA GLU A 289 -8.81 3.58 -19.72
C GLU A 289 -8.24 2.92 -18.47
N LEU A 290 -8.97 1.96 -17.88
CA LEU A 290 -8.50 1.19 -16.73
C LEU A 290 -7.28 0.36 -17.11
N LYS A 291 -7.30 -0.31 -18.26
CA LYS A 291 -6.16 -1.09 -18.76
C LYS A 291 -4.92 -0.21 -18.94
N GLU A 292 -5.08 0.96 -19.57
CA GLU A 292 -4.00 1.92 -19.76
C GLU A 292 -3.44 2.44 -18.41
N LYS A 293 -4.31 2.75 -17.44
CA LYS A 293 -3.88 3.13 -16.09
C LYS A 293 -3.10 2.01 -15.39
N VAL A 294 -3.56 0.77 -15.49
CA VAL A 294 -2.86 -0.40 -14.90
C VAL A 294 -1.48 -0.56 -15.52
N GLU A 295 -1.37 -0.50 -16.86
CA GLU A 295 -0.08 -0.58 -17.56
C GLU A 295 0.86 0.56 -17.15
N ASN A 296 0.36 1.78 -17.01
CA ASN A 296 1.13 2.94 -16.54
C ASN A 296 1.61 2.80 -15.09
N TYR A 297 0.74 2.35 -14.18
CA TYR A 297 1.12 2.08 -12.79
C TYR A 297 2.16 0.97 -12.71
N GLN A 298 2.02 -0.09 -13.50
CA GLN A 298 2.96 -1.19 -13.53
C GLN A 298 4.33 -0.74 -14.04
N ALA A 299 4.38 0.05 -15.12
CA ALA A 299 5.63 0.62 -15.63
C ALA A 299 6.31 1.53 -14.59
N THR A 300 5.53 2.37 -13.91
CA THR A 300 6.03 3.27 -12.85
C THR A 300 6.54 2.48 -11.64
N SER A 301 5.84 1.42 -11.22
CA SER A 301 6.26 0.55 -10.11
C SER A 301 7.62 -0.08 -10.39
N VAL A 302 7.80 -0.65 -11.59
CA VAL A 302 9.07 -1.27 -12.00
C VAL A 302 10.21 -0.23 -12.01
N GLN A 303 9.94 0.98 -12.50
CA GLN A 303 10.94 2.06 -12.51
C GLN A 303 11.32 2.52 -11.09
N LEU A 304 10.35 2.64 -10.18
CA LEU A 304 10.58 2.99 -8.79
C LEU A 304 11.34 1.89 -8.05
N GLU A 305 10.99 0.62 -8.25
CA GLU A 305 11.70 -0.53 -7.70
C GLU A 305 13.17 -0.55 -8.16
N PHE A 306 13.41 -0.34 -9.46
CA PHE A 306 14.77 -0.26 -9.99
C PHE A 306 15.58 0.89 -9.34
N SER A 307 14.95 2.06 -9.20
CA SER A 307 15.58 3.24 -8.59
C SER A 307 15.86 3.03 -7.11
N LEU A 308 14.93 2.41 -6.38
CA LEU A 308 15.09 2.02 -4.98
C LEU A 308 16.26 1.05 -4.81
N GLN A 309 16.32 0.02 -5.65
CA GLN A 309 17.41 -0.96 -5.61
C GLN A 309 18.77 -0.33 -5.92
N LYS A 310 18.82 0.64 -6.83
CA LYS A 310 20.04 1.42 -7.12
C LYS A 310 20.46 2.25 -5.90
N ALA A 311 19.53 2.98 -5.30
CA ALA A 311 19.77 3.78 -4.10
C ALA A 311 20.25 2.92 -2.92
N GLN A 312 19.64 1.74 -2.73
CA GLN A 312 20.00 0.80 -1.68
C GLN A 312 21.43 0.24 -1.86
N ARG A 313 21.82 -0.10 -3.09
CA ARG A 313 23.20 -0.51 -3.39
C ARG A 313 24.20 0.60 -3.07
N SER A 314 23.93 1.84 -3.52
CA SER A 314 24.82 2.98 -3.23
C SER A 314 24.90 3.27 -1.74
N ALA A 315 23.78 3.19 -1.00
CA ALA A 315 23.75 3.38 0.45
C ALA A 315 24.62 2.34 1.16
N LYS A 316 24.50 1.07 0.78
CA LYS A 316 25.31 -0.02 1.32
C LYS A 316 26.80 0.17 1.04
N GLU A 317 27.17 0.63 -0.17
CA GLU A 317 28.55 0.96 -0.50
C GLU A 317 29.08 2.13 0.35
N THR A 318 28.29 3.19 0.55
CA THR A 318 28.69 4.33 1.40
C THR A 318 28.81 3.94 2.87
N GLU A 319 27.94 3.07 3.37
CA GLU A 319 27.99 2.55 4.73
C GLU A 319 29.26 1.71 4.95
N GLN A 320 29.59 0.83 3.99
CA GLN A 320 30.82 0.04 4.06
C GLN A 320 32.06 0.94 4.06
N ARG A 321 32.12 1.96 3.20
CA ARG A 321 33.24 2.92 3.18
C ARG A 321 33.37 3.67 4.50
N LEU A 322 32.24 4.11 5.07
CA LEU A 322 32.22 4.79 6.36
C LEU A 322 32.71 3.88 7.49
N GLN A 323 32.31 2.61 7.51
CA GLN A 323 32.80 1.63 8.48
C GLN A 323 34.31 1.41 8.37
N GLU A 324 34.84 1.32 7.15
CA GLU A 324 36.28 1.19 6.91
C GLU A 324 37.05 2.44 7.39
N GLU A 325 36.55 3.63 7.12
CA GLU A 325 37.15 4.89 7.63
C GLU A 325 37.06 5.00 9.15
N GLN A 326 35.94 4.63 9.77
CA GLN A 326 35.80 4.59 11.23
C GLN A 326 36.81 3.63 11.85
N GLN A 327 37.01 2.44 11.25
CA GLN A 327 37.99 1.48 11.76
C GLN A 327 39.43 1.98 11.60
N LYS A 328 39.76 2.63 10.48
CA LYS A 328 41.07 3.27 10.28
C LYS A 328 41.30 4.40 11.29
N THR A 329 40.29 5.23 11.52
CA THR A 329 40.36 6.34 12.48
C THR A 329 40.55 5.84 13.90
N LYS A 330 39.83 4.77 14.29
CA LYS A 330 39.99 4.11 15.59
C LYS A 330 41.40 3.54 15.78
N LYS A 331 41.93 2.82 14.78
CA LYS A 331 43.34 2.35 14.80
C LYS A 331 44.33 3.51 14.90
N GLY A 332 44.07 4.62 14.20
CA GLY A 332 44.88 5.84 14.27
C GLY A 332 44.85 6.48 15.66
N ALA A 333 43.68 6.58 16.29
CA ALA A 333 43.51 7.08 17.64
C ALA A 333 44.24 6.20 18.67
N ASP A 334 44.10 4.88 18.59
CA ASP A 334 44.79 3.93 19.47
C ASP A 334 46.33 4.07 19.36
N SER A 335 46.84 4.23 18.13
CA SER A 335 48.26 4.49 17.88
C SER A 335 48.73 5.82 18.47
N CYS A 336 47.92 6.88 18.33
CA CYS A 336 48.23 8.20 18.90
C CYS A 336 48.32 8.14 20.43
N VAL A 337 47.38 7.45 21.10
CA VAL A 337 47.43 7.24 22.55
C VAL A 337 48.71 6.51 22.98
N LYS A 338 49.13 5.50 22.22
CA LYS A 338 50.38 4.77 22.49
C LYS A 338 51.61 5.68 22.36
N LEU A 339 51.66 6.46 21.27
CA LEU A 339 52.74 7.42 21.04
C LEU A 339 52.79 8.52 22.12
N GLU A 340 51.64 8.98 22.61
CA GLU A 340 51.57 9.96 23.70
C GLU A 340 52.17 9.37 25.00
N LYS A 341 51.85 8.12 25.32
CA LYS A 341 52.44 7.42 26.48
C LYS A 341 53.95 7.21 26.35
N ASP A 342 54.42 6.85 25.17
CA ASP A 342 55.85 6.70 24.89
C ASP A 342 56.57 8.06 25.00
N LYS A 343 55.94 9.13 24.50
CA LYS A 343 56.43 10.51 24.63
C LYS A 343 56.52 10.95 26.09
N GLU A 344 55.50 10.70 26.92
CA GLU A 344 55.54 10.99 28.35
C GLU A 344 56.65 10.22 29.06
N THR A 345 56.80 8.94 28.74
CA THR A 345 57.86 8.07 29.29
C THR A 345 59.25 8.58 28.91
N LEU A 346 59.45 8.96 27.65
CA LEU A 346 60.71 9.55 27.17
C LEU A 346 60.98 10.89 27.84
N LYS A 347 59.96 11.74 28.00
CA LYS A 347 60.08 13.02 28.72
C LYS A 347 60.51 12.82 30.17
N ALA A 348 59.95 11.83 30.86
CA ALA A 348 60.37 11.47 32.22
C ALA A 348 61.82 10.97 32.26
N LYS A 349 62.24 10.12 31.31
CA LYS A 349 63.64 9.67 31.19
C LYS A 349 64.61 10.84 30.93
N ILE A 350 64.24 11.76 30.03
CA ILE A 350 65.03 12.95 29.74
C ILE A 350 65.18 13.81 31.00
N SER A 351 64.10 14.02 31.76
CA SER A 351 64.15 14.76 33.03
C SER A 351 65.09 14.09 34.04
N ASN A 352 64.99 12.76 34.21
CA ASN A 352 65.84 12.02 35.13
C ASN A 352 67.32 12.08 34.73
N LEU A 353 67.63 11.89 33.44
CA LEU A 353 69.01 12.02 32.93
C LEU A 353 69.53 13.45 33.08
N THR A 354 68.68 14.46 32.86
CA THR A 354 69.05 15.87 33.06
C THR A 354 69.43 16.12 34.53
N ASN A 355 68.63 15.61 35.47
CA ASN A 355 68.90 15.71 36.90
C ASN A 355 70.22 15.00 37.27
N ALA A 356 70.43 13.77 36.80
CA ALA A 356 71.67 13.03 37.03
C ALA A 356 72.90 13.75 36.46
N VAL A 357 72.78 14.33 35.27
CA VAL A 357 73.86 15.15 34.66
C VAL A 357 74.11 16.41 35.49
N THR A 358 73.08 17.08 36.02
CA THR A 358 73.28 18.24 36.90
C THR A 358 73.93 17.87 38.23
N GLU A 359 73.55 16.72 38.81
CA GLU A 359 74.12 16.19 40.04
C GLU A 359 75.59 15.78 39.84
N LEU A 360 75.90 15.04 38.78
CA LEU A 360 77.28 14.71 38.40
C LEU A 360 78.12 15.96 38.13
N LYS A 361 77.56 16.96 37.44
CA LYS A 361 78.24 18.27 37.26
C LYS A 361 78.51 18.94 38.60
N GLN A 362 77.62 18.82 39.58
CA GLN A 362 77.84 19.36 40.92
C GLN A 362 78.92 18.57 41.67
N HIS A 363 78.87 17.23 41.66
CA HIS A 363 79.92 16.39 42.23
C HIS A 363 81.29 16.65 41.64
N ILE A 364 81.39 16.85 40.32
CA ILE A 364 82.66 17.22 39.67
C ILE A 364 83.16 18.55 40.23
N LYS A 365 82.29 19.56 40.38
CA LYS A 365 82.69 20.85 40.99
C LYS A 365 83.14 20.68 42.43
N ASP A 366 82.39 19.94 43.24
CA ASP A 366 82.69 19.70 44.65
C ASP A 366 84.01 18.91 44.82
N CYS A 367 84.24 17.90 43.97
CA CYS A 367 85.48 17.13 43.95
C CYS A 367 86.67 17.97 43.49
N THR A 368 86.49 18.82 42.47
CA THR A 368 87.52 19.77 42.02
C THR A 368 87.88 20.76 43.12
N GLU A 369 86.88 21.29 43.84
CA GLU A 369 87.12 22.21 44.96
C GLU A 369 87.78 21.49 46.14
N ARG A 370 87.41 20.23 46.44
CA ARG A 370 88.08 19.41 47.44
C ARG A 370 89.54 19.14 47.07
N GLU A 371 89.82 18.75 45.84
CA GLU A 371 91.19 18.53 45.35
C GLU A 371 92.01 19.82 45.46
N ARG A 372 91.42 20.95 45.06
CA ARG A 372 92.02 22.28 45.22
C ARG A 372 92.34 22.57 46.69
N LEU A 373 91.40 22.36 47.61
CA LEU A 373 91.60 22.56 49.05
C LEU A 373 92.67 21.63 49.63
N LEU A 374 92.72 20.36 49.24
CA LEU A 374 93.75 19.40 49.70
C LEU A 374 95.14 19.75 49.17
N VAL A 375 95.24 20.31 47.96
CA VAL A 375 96.51 20.81 47.41
C VAL A 375 96.99 22.06 48.15
N ALA A 376 96.08 22.99 48.46
CA ALA A 376 96.37 24.21 49.19
C ALA A 376 96.68 23.94 50.69
N PHE A 377 95.99 22.97 51.30
CA PHE A 377 96.07 22.62 52.72
C PHE A 377 96.25 21.10 52.92
N PRO A 378 97.48 20.57 52.79
CA PRO A 378 97.76 19.13 52.85
C PRO A 378 97.39 18.45 54.17
N ASP A 379 97.35 19.22 55.27
CA ASP A 379 97.11 18.72 56.62
C ASP A 379 95.63 18.40 56.90
N LEU A 380 94.71 18.77 56.00
CA LEU A 380 93.27 18.49 56.10
C LEU A 380 92.87 17.07 55.66
N ASN A 381 93.82 16.21 55.30
CA ASN A 381 93.56 14.81 55.01
C ASN A 381 93.36 14.04 56.34
N PRO A 382 92.16 13.50 56.64
CA PRO A 382 91.94 12.83 57.92
C PRO A 382 92.78 11.55 58.00
N PRO A 383 93.54 11.31 59.10
CA PRO A 383 94.09 9.99 59.37
C PRO A 383 92.93 9.00 59.59
N PRO A 384 93.07 7.72 59.17
CA PRO A 384 91.99 6.75 59.31
C PRO A 384 91.58 6.63 60.78
N LEU A 385 90.32 6.97 61.04
CA LEU A 385 89.75 7.04 62.39
C LEU A 385 89.84 5.68 63.09
N GLY A 386 90.62 5.70 64.16
CA GLY A 386 90.53 4.94 65.40
C GLY A 386 89.56 3.78 65.48
N ASN A 387 90.17 2.61 65.74
CA ASN A 387 89.69 1.56 66.63
C ASN A 387 88.64 0.59 66.06
N ILE A 388 89.11 -0.43 65.33
CA ILE A 388 88.62 -1.82 65.40
C ILE A 388 89.69 -2.75 64.75
N TYR A 389 90.19 -3.69 65.56
CA TYR A 389 90.91 -4.94 65.25
C TYR A 389 92.13 -4.93 64.29
N GLY A 390 93.30 -5.13 64.91
CA GLY A 390 94.65 -5.15 64.33
C GLY A 390 95.01 -6.28 63.36
N ILE A 391 94.04 -6.85 62.62
CA ILE A 391 94.33 -7.80 61.53
C ILE A 391 94.31 -7.09 60.16
N TYR A 392 93.52 -6.02 59.99
CA TYR A 392 93.55 -5.21 58.76
C TYR A 392 94.70 -4.19 58.69
N ARG A 393 95.44 -3.98 59.78
CA ARG A 393 96.62 -3.09 59.80
C ARG A 393 97.73 -3.59 58.87
N LEU A 394 97.93 -4.91 58.75
CA LEU A 394 98.90 -5.46 57.80
C LEU A 394 98.40 -5.35 56.34
N MET A 395 97.08 -5.37 56.11
CA MET A 395 96.49 -5.37 54.77
C MET A 395 96.35 -3.96 54.17
N MET A 396 96.20 -2.92 54.99
CA MET A 396 96.08 -1.52 54.52
C MET A 396 97.42 -0.79 54.38
N LEU A 397 98.50 -1.27 55.00
CA LEU A 397 99.87 -0.92 54.55
C LEU A 397 100.17 -1.47 53.15
N SER A 398 99.35 -2.40 52.65
CA SER A 398 99.41 -2.91 51.27
C SER A 398 98.55 -2.13 50.27
N SER A 399 97.90 -1.02 50.67
CA SER A 399 97.01 -0.25 49.79
C SER A 399 97.63 1.05 49.25
N PHE A 400 98.81 1.45 49.73
CA PHE A 400 99.75 2.22 48.90
C PHE A 400 100.68 1.21 48.22
N LYS A 401 100.12 0.41 47.30
CA LYS A 401 100.94 -0.37 46.38
C LYS A 401 101.66 0.63 45.49
N GLY A 402 102.82 1.09 45.97
CA GLY A 402 103.92 1.26 45.05
C GLY A 402 103.95 0.01 44.17
N THR A 403 103.93 0.18 42.87
CA THR A 403 103.73 -0.89 41.88
C THR A 403 104.82 -1.98 41.93
N GLY A 404 105.74 -1.90 42.90
CA GLY A 404 106.98 -2.68 43.01
C GLY A 404 108.05 -2.18 42.03
N ASN A 405 107.68 -1.22 41.17
CA ASN A 405 108.52 -0.59 40.18
C ASN A 405 108.71 0.87 40.59
N VAL A 406 109.89 1.16 41.13
CA VAL A 406 110.28 2.49 41.63
C VAL A 406 110.13 3.57 40.55
N ILE A 407 110.35 3.22 39.27
CA ILE A 407 110.21 4.19 38.17
C ILE A 407 108.73 4.56 37.98
N LEU A 408 107.82 3.58 37.93
CA LEU A 408 106.37 3.84 37.83
C LEU A 408 105.84 4.61 39.05
N ASP A 409 106.42 4.39 40.22
CA ASP A 409 106.01 5.09 41.45
C ASP A 409 106.55 6.53 41.50
N MET A 410 107.79 6.76 41.06
CA MET A 410 108.34 8.10 40.86
C MET A 410 107.60 8.86 39.76
N GLU A 411 107.22 8.21 38.65
CA GLU A 411 106.39 8.83 37.61
C GLU A 411 105.04 9.26 38.15
N LYS A 412 104.36 8.40 38.94
CA LYS A 412 103.11 8.78 39.63
C LYS A 412 103.31 9.94 40.60
N GLN A 413 104.43 9.96 41.33
CA GLN A 413 104.74 11.05 42.27
C GLN A 413 105.06 12.37 41.55
N VAL A 414 105.81 12.33 40.45
CA VAL A 414 106.06 13.48 39.59
C VAL A 414 104.75 13.96 38.96
N GLN A 415 103.89 13.06 38.50
CA GLN A 415 102.56 13.41 37.97
C GLN A 415 101.69 14.10 39.02
N ALA A 416 101.70 13.62 40.27
CA ALA A 416 101.01 14.26 41.39
C ALA A 416 101.57 15.66 41.69
N ASN A 417 102.90 15.81 41.67
CA ASN A 417 103.55 17.12 41.85
C ASN A 417 103.22 18.08 40.69
N CYS A 418 103.19 17.61 39.45
CA CYS A 418 102.78 18.40 38.29
C CYS A 418 101.33 18.90 38.41
N ILE A 419 100.41 18.07 38.91
CA ILE A 419 99.03 18.46 39.19
C ILE A 419 98.99 19.52 40.30
N ARG A 420 99.73 19.30 41.40
CA ARG A 420 99.83 20.24 42.52
C ARG A 420 100.35 21.61 42.11
N ILE A 421 101.42 21.66 41.31
CA ILE A 421 101.96 22.92 40.77
C ILE A 421 100.90 23.64 39.95
N ARG A 422 100.20 22.93 39.04
CA ARG A 422 99.16 23.52 38.19
C ARG A 422 98.00 24.13 38.98
N VAL A 423 97.55 23.45 40.04
CA VAL A 423 96.51 23.96 40.95
C VAL A 423 97.00 25.21 41.69
N LEU A 424 98.19 25.16 42.28
CA LEU A 424 98.79 26.31 42.98
C LEU A 424 99.02 27.50 42.03
N GLU A 425 99.43 27.26 40.79
CA GLU A 425 99.56 28.28 39.75
C GLU A 425 98.22 28.92 39.39
N GLN A 426 97.16 28.12 39.26
CA GLN A 426 95.81 28.62 38.98
C GLN A 426 95.23 29.42 40.16
N GLU A 427 95.48 29.00 41.40
CA GLU A 427 95.14 29.78 42.59
C GLU A 427 95.94 31.07 42.67
N ASN A 428 97.25 31.01 42.43
CA ASN A 428 98.10 32.19 42.37
C ASN A 428 97.65 33.16 41.28
N SER A 429 97.19 32.67 40.12
CA SER A 429 96.59 33.50 39.06
C SER A 429 95.27 34.13 39.50
N THR A 430 94.40 33.35 40.18
CA THR A 430 93.12 33.83 40.74
C THR A 430 93.34 34.87 41.85
N LEU A 431 94.33 34.67 42.71
CA LEU A 431 94.76 35.60 43.76
C LEU A 431 95.37 36.87 43.16
N ARG A 432 96.23 36.75 42.14
CA ARG A 432 96.75 37.91 41.38
C ARG A 432 95.61 38.72 40.75
N GLY A 433 94.64 38.06 40.12
CA GLY A 433 93.45 38.74 39.56
C GLY A 433 92.54 39.37 40.61
N SER A 434 92.42 38.76 41.80
CA SER A 434 91.67 39.32 42.93
C SER A 434 92.41 40.48 43.60
N LEU A 435 93.74 40.40 43.70
CA LEU A 435 94.62 41.49 44.13
C LEU A 435 94.55 42.67 43.16
N GLU A 436 94.52 42.43 41.85
CA GLU A 436 94.35 43.49 40.85
C GLU A 436 92.99 44.20 41.04
N LYS A 437 91.89 43.44 41.19
CA LYS A 437 90.56 44.00 41.51
C LYS A 437 90.50 44.75 42.84
N LEU A 438 91.30 44.36 43.83
CA LEU A 438 91.44 45.07 45.11
C LEU A 438 92.33 46.31 44.97
N ARG A 439 93.36 46.28 44.14
CA ARG A 439 94.22 47.42 43.82
C ARG A 439 93.44 48.50 43.08
N GLU A 440 92.56 48.09 42.17
CA GLU A 440 91.58 48.98 41.51
C GLU A 440 90.55 49.58 42.49
N ARG A 441 90.23 48.89 43.60
CA ARG A 441 89.30 49.38 44.64
C ARG A 441 89.97 50.16 45.79
N THR A 442 91.29 50.03 45.98
CA THR A 442 92.02 50.55 47.15
C THR A 442 93.09 51.58 46.78
N GLN A 443 93.14 52.06 45.53
CA GLN A 443 93.85 53.32 45.26
C GLN A 443 93.04 54.50 45.82
N PRO A 444 93.63 55.29 46.75
CA PRO A 444 93.10 56.60 47.07
C PRO A 444 93.08 57.46 45.81
N ARG A 445 91.98 58.18 45.60
CA ARG A 445 91.99 59.39 44.78
C ARG A 445 93.12 60.28 45.30
N ASP A 446 94.16 60.46 44.49
CA ASP A 446 94.80 61.77 44.26
C ASP A 446 95.74 61.70 43.06
N THR A 447 95.24 62.25 41.95
CA THR A 447 95.87 63.30 41.14
C THR A 447 97.35 63.13 40.71
N LEU A 448 97.59 62.81 39.43
CA LEU A 448 97.97 63.77 38.37
C LEU A 448 98.61 63.08 37.14
N HIS A 449 97.95 63.24 36.00
CA HIS A 449 98.50 63.64 34.69
C HIS A 449 99.72 62.89 34.09
N LEU A 450 99.48 62.13 32.99
CA LEU A 450 99.82 62.46 31.59
C LEU A 450 100.12 61.22 30.72
N ASN A 451 99.43 61.17 29.58
CA ASN A 451 99.89 60.71 28.26
C ASN A 451 100.51 59.31 28.10
N SER A 452 99.82 58.41 27.39
CA SER A 452 99.83 58.33 25.92
C SER A 452 99.46 56.93 25.40
N SER A 453 98.78 56.96 24.27
CA SER A 453 98.56 55.93 23.25
C SER A 453 99.42 54.66 23.27
N ALA A 454 98.78 53.51 23.08
CA ALA A 454 99.05 52.64 21.93
C ALA A 454 97.93 51.60 21.73
N ALA A 455 97.46 51.53 20.49
CA ALA A 455 96.51 50.57 19.97
C ALA A 455 97.03 49.12 20.03
N LYS A 456 96.14 48.13 20.15
CA LYS A 456 95.72 47.25 19.03
C LYS A 456 94.72 46.16 19.45
N THR A 457 93.73 45.99 18.56
CA THR A 457 93.03 44.74 18.15
C THR A 457 91.83 44.16 18.91
N ARG A 458 90.69 44.26 18.17
CA ARG A 458 89.76 43.20 17.72
C ARG A 458 88.51 42.93 18.57
N SER A 459 87.36 43.35 18.03
CA SER A 459 86.10 42.62 18.22
C SER A 459 85.20 42.74 16.97
N ASN A 460 84.67 41.58 16.59
CA ASN A 460 83.27 41.31 16.21
C ASN A 460 82.71 41.93 14.90
N SER A 461 82.46 41.11 13.87
CA SER A 461 81.29 40.25 13.65
C SER A 461 80.12 41.01 13.01
N SER A 462 79.84 40.70 11.74
CA SER A 462 78.48 40.84 11.17
C SER A 462 78.39 40.22 9.77
N THR A 463 77.33 39.43 9.61
CA THR A 463 76.38 39.40 8.48
C THR A 463 76.72 38.75 7.14
N GLY A 464 75.74 37.98 6.65
CA GLY A 464 75.43 37.79 5.23
C GLY A 464 75.66 36.35 4.76
N ALA A 465 74.69 35.45 4.94
CA ALA A 465 73.66 35.13 3.93
C ALA A 465 74.22 34.35 2.73
N PHE A 466 73.77 33.11 2.52
CA PHE A 466 73.16 32.67 1.26
C PHE A 466 72.49 31.30 1.43
N SER A 467 71.27 31.21 0.91
CA SER A 467 70.31 30.11 0.99
C SER A 467 70.59 29.02 -0.09
N PRO A 468 69.84 27.90 -0.06
CA PRO A 468 70.37 26.58 -0.40
C PRO A 468 70.04 26.12 -1.82
N GLY A 469 70.84 25.16 -2.27
CA GLY A 469 70.45 24.21 -3.30
C GLY A 469 71.27 22.94 -3.12
N GLN A 470 70.61 21.81 -2.88
CA GLN A 470 70.61 20.71 -3.85
C GLN A 470 69.88 19.49 -3.30
N SER A 471 68.95 19.05 -4.13
CA SER A 471 68.39 17.72 -4.22
C SER A 471 69.50 16.68 -4.44
N ASN A 472 69.39 15.52 -3.80
CA ASN A 472 69.71 14.26 -4.47
C ASN A 472 69.17 13.04 -3.69
N LYS A 473 68.33 12.30 -4.44
CA LYS A 473 67.95 10.87 -4.35
C LYS A 473 67.06 10.40 -3.21
#